data_AF-A0A1F8F6X5-F1
#
_entry.id   AF-A0A1F8F6X5-F1
#
_cell.length_a   1.000
_cell.length_b   1.000
_cell.length_c   1.000
_cell.angle_alpha   90.00
_cell.angle_beta   90.00
_cell.angle_gamma   90.00
#
_symmetry.space_group_name_H-M   'P 1'
#
loop_
_entity.id
_entity.type
_entity.pdbx_description
1 polymer ?
#
loop_
_entity_poly.entity_id
_entity_poly.type
_entity_poly.pdbx_seq_one_letter_code
_entity_poly.pdbx_strand_id
1 'polypeptide(L)'
;MKFQVPQFIETETKLIGPFTLKQFLWLASGGSLIFFMFLIMNRLVFFIVAFPIGAFFVALAFVRFNEAPLVNYVLYGITYLVNPKRYIFKKEEEQDLREIIISDDNKP
;
A
#
# COMPACT_ATOMS: atom_id res chain seq x y z
N MET A 1 39.95 -6.47 -6.42
CA MET A 1 38.85 -7.11 -5.66
C MET A 1 37.59 -6.30 -5.90
N LYS A 2 36.52 -6.91 -6.44
CA LYS A 2 35.23 -6.22 -6.61
C LYS A 2 34.43 -6.43 -5.33
N PHE A 3 34.10 -5.36 -4.61
CA PHE A 3 33.21 -5.43 -3.46
C PHE A 3 31.81 -5.79 -3.97
N GLN A 4 31.26 -6.93 -3.53
CA GLN A 4 29.84 -7.21 -3.69
C GLN A 4 29.09 -6.31 -2.70
N VAL A 5 28.27 -5.41 -3.23
CA VAL A 5 27.37 -4.62 -2.40
C VAL A 5 26.35 -5.58 -1.79
N PRO A 6 26.24 -5.66 -0.45
CA PRO A 6 25.26 -6.52 0.18
C PRO A 6 23.85 -6.08 -0.23
N GLN A 7 23.07 -6.98 -0.82
CA GLN A 7 21.68 -6.71 -1.24
C GLN A 7 20.68 -6.75 -0.06
N PHE A 8 21.15 -6.80 1.17
CA PHE A 8 20.31 -6.98 2.37
C PHE A 8 19.60 -5.70 2.84
N ILE A 9 19.69 -4.57 2.12
CA ILE A 9 18.99 -3.33 2.48
C ILE A 9 17.48 -3.47 2.27
N GLU A 10 17.05 -4.34 1.35
CA GLU A 10 15.64 -4.46 0.95
C GLU A 10 14.83 -5.42 1.84
N THR A 11 15.51 -6.29 2.60
CA THR A 11 14.83 -7.22 3.50
C THR A 11 14.57 -6.55 4.84
N GLU A 12 13.29 -6.38 5.18
CA GLU A 12 12.90 -5.84 6.50
C GLU A 12 13.48 -6.69 7.65
N THR A 13 14.05 -6.01 8.64
CA THR A 13 14.59 -6.66 9.84
C THR A 13 13.47 -7.37 10.61
N LYS A 14 13.63 -8.68 10.81
CA LYS A 14 12.77 -9.49 11.67
C LYS A 14 13.12 -9.17 13.13
N LEU A 15 12.28 -8.37 13.78
CA LEU A 15 12.51 -7.88 15.13
C LEU A 15 11.94 -8.83 16.19
N ILE A 16 10.83 -9.53 15.89
CA ILE A 16 10.11 -10.37 16.84
C ILE A 16 9.99 -11.77 16.25
N GLY A 17 10.95 -12.63 16.61
CA GLY A 17 11.02 -14.00 16.10
C GLY A 17 11.05 -14.04 14.56
N PRO A 18 10.12 -14.76 13.90
CA PRO A 18 10.07 -14.83 12.44
C PRO A 18 9.44 -13.59 11.78
N PHE A 19 8.89 -12.64 12.56
CA PHE A 19 8.08 -11.53 12.05
C PHE A 19 8.83 -10.19 12.04
N THR A 20 8.52 -9.38 11.04
CA THR A 20 8.93 -7.96 11.03
C THR A 20 8.05 -7.17 12.01
N LEU A 21 8.52 -5.99 12.45
CA LEU A 21 7.75 -5.16 13.38
C LEU A 21 6.35 -4.82 12.82
N LYS A 22 6.25 -4.54 11.52
CA LYS A 22 4.98 -4.25 10.85
C LYS A 22 4.03 -5.46 10.87
N GLN A 23 4.55 -6.65 10.56
CA GLN A 23 3.76 -7.88 10.57
C GLN A 23 3.24 -8.21 11.97
N PHE A 24 4.09 -8.06 12.97
CA PHE A 24 3.69 -8.23 14.37
C PHE A 24 2.59 -7.26 14.75
N LEU A 25 2.71 -5.98 14.37
CA LEU A 25 1.71 -4.96 14.69
C LEU A 25 0.34 -5.31 14.09
N TRP A 26 0.30 -5.75 12.82
CA TRP A 26 -0.95 -6.17 12.18
C TRP A 26 -1.57 -7.39 12.88
N LEU A 27 -0.77 -8.40 13.22
CA LEU A 27 -1.27 -9.58 13.94
C LEU A 27 -1.73 -9.24 15.35
N ALA A 28 -1.02 -8.38 16.06
CA ALA A 28 -1.40 -7.92 17.40
C ALA A 28 -2.70 -7.11 17.37
N SER A 29 -2.86 -6.20 16.40
CA SER A 29 -4.10 -5.45 16.22
C SER A 29 -5.28 -6.36 15.86
N GLY A 30 -5.09 -7.32 14.94
CA GLY A 30 -6.13 -8.28 14.57
C GLY A 30 -6.52 -9.20 15.73
N GLY A 31 -5.54 -9.73 16.44
CA GLY A 31 -5.76 -10.58 17.62
C GLY A 31 -6.47 -9.83 18.75
N SER A 32 -6.07 -8.58 19.02
CA SER A 32 -6.72 -7.71 19.99
C SER A 32 -8.18 -7.43 19.61
N LEU A 33 -8.45 -7.09 18.34
CA LEU A 33 -9.80 -6.85 17.86
C LEU A 33 -10.71 -8.09 17.98
N ILE A 34 -10.21 -9.26 17.60
CA ILE A 34 -10.94 -10.53 17.73
C ILE A 34 -11.19 -10.84 19.21
N PHE A 35 -10.20 -10.61 20.08
CA PHE A 35 -10.36 -10.81 21.52
C PHE A 35 -11.47 -9.93 22.10
N PHE A 36 -11.52 -8.64 21.73
CA PHE A 36 -12.62 -7.77 22.15
C PHE A 36 -13.98 -8.22 21.61
N MET A 37 -14.05 -8.66 20.35
CA MET A 37 -15.29 -9.22 19.78
C MET A 37 -15.77 -10.46 20.54
N PHE A 38 -14.85 -11.31 20.97
CA PHE A 38 -15.16 -12.51 21.75
C PHE A 38 -15.84 -12.17 23.09
N LEU A 39 -15.45 -11.05 23.72
CA LEU A 39 -16.02 -10.63 25.00
C LEU A 39 -17.44 -10.04 24.87
N ILE A 40 -17.80 -9.48 23.71
CA ILE A 40 -19.03 -8.70 23.53
C ILE A 40 -20.10 -9.49 22.77
N MET A 41 -19.72 -10.34 21.81
CA MET A 41 -20.66 -10.98 20.87
C MET A 41 -21.10 -12.37 21.29
N ASN A 42 -22.30 -12.77 20.85
CA ASN A 42 -22.76 -14.15 20.96
C ASN A 42 -21.89 -15.09 20.11
N ARG A 43 -21.61 -16.30 20.61
CA ARG A 43 -20.65 -17.26 20.04
C ARG A 43 -20.86 -17.54 18.54
N LEU A 44 -22.10 -17.65 18.09
CA LEU A 44 -22.40 -17.91 16.67
C LEU A 44 -22.01 -16.74 15.78
N VAL A 45 -22.40 -15.52 16.15
CA VAL A 45 -22.08 -14.31 15.37
C VAL A 45 -20.58 -14.03 15.43
N PHE A 46 -19.95 -14.32 16.58
CA PHE A 46 -18.51 -14.21 16.75
C PHE A 46 -17.74 -15.02 15.71
N PHE A 47 -18.00 -16.33 15.55
CA PHE A 47 -17.22 -17.13 14.60
C PHE A 47 -17.41 -16.69 13.14
N ILE A 48 -18.63 -16.29 12.77
CA ILE A 48 -18.95 -15.81 11.42
C ILE A 48 -18.18 -14.52 11.09
N VAL A 49 -18.03 -13.62 12.07
CA VAL A 49 -17.41 -12.30 11.87
C VAL A 49 -15.90 -12.35 12.12
N ALA A 50 -15.45 -13.10 13.12
CA ALA A 50 -14.04 -13.22 13.47
C ALA A 50 -13.23 -13.92 12.38
N PHE A 51 -13.82 -14.88 11.64
CA PHE A 51 -13.13 -15.58 10.56
C PHE A 51 -12.66 -14.65 9.42
N PRO A 52 -13.54 -13.87 8.75
CA PRO A 52 -13.11 -12.95 7.69
C PRO A 52 -12.20 -11.85 8.22
N ILE A 53 -12.40 -11.37 9.46
CA ILE A 53 -11.54 -10.36 10.07
C ILE A 53 -10.14 -10.92 10.32
N GLY A 54 -10.04 -12.12 10.90
CA GLY A 54 -8.76 -12.79 11.12
C GLY A 54 -8.03 -13.05 9.81
N ALA A 55 -8.73 -13.57 8.80
CA ALA A 55 -8.19 -13.78 7.47
C ALA A 55 -7.66 -12.47 6.85
N PHE A 56 -8.38 -11.36 7.03
CA PHE A 56 -7.97 -10.05 6.54
C PHE A 56 -6.69 -9.54 7.20
N PHE A 57 -6.58 -9.59 8.52
CA PHE A 57 -5.37 -9.15 9.24
C PHE A 57 -4.16 -10.04 8.95
N VAL A 58 -4.37 -11.35 8.80
CA VAL A 58 -3.31 -12.29 8.37
C VAL A 58 -2.87 -11.97 6.94
N ALA A 59 -3.82 -11.70 6.04
CA ALA A 59 -3.49 -11.31 4.67
C ALA A 59 -2.67 -10.01 4.64
N LEU A 60 -3.04 -9.00 5.43
CA LEU A 60 -2.26 -7.76 5.54
C LEU A 60 -0.83 -7.99 6.02
N ALA A 61 -0.60 -8.95 6.91
CA ALA A 61 0.73 -9.25 7.43
C ALA A 61 1.62 -10.01 6.44
N PHE A 62 1.07 -10.97 5.67
CA PHE A 62 1.90 -11.89 4.88
C PHE A 62 1.78 -11.72 3.36
N VAL A 63 0.66 -11.21 2.85
CA VAL A 63 0.45 -11.11 1.41
C VAL A 63 1.27 -9.97 0.84
N ARG A 64 2.01 -10.29 -0.22
CA ARG A 64 2.77 -9.35 -1.03
C ARG A 64 2.35 -9.55 -2.48
N PHE A 65 2.08 -8.46 -3.18
CA PHE A 65 1.79 -8.45 -4.62
C PHE A 65 2.90 -7.67 -5.30
N ASN A 66 3.50 -8.25 -6.35
CA ASN A 66 4.53 -7.59 -7.17
C ASN A 66 5.62 -6.90 -6.31
N GLU A 67 6.20 -7.65 -5.35
CA GLU A 67 7.24 -7.18 -4.42
C GLU A 67 6.79 -6.12 -3.39
N ALA A 68 5.58 -5.59 -3.51
CA ALA A 68 5.01 -4.64 -2.57
C ALA A 68 4.11 -5.34 -1.52
N PRO A 69 4.22 -4.97 -0.22
CA PRO A 69 3.30 -5.43 0.81
C PRO A 69 1.84 -5.02 0.51
N LEU A 70 0.87 -5.90 0.82
CA LEU A 70 -0.56 -5.61 0.67
C LEU A 70 -0.99 -4.32 1.40
N VAL A 71 -0.33 -4.02 2.53
CA VAL A 71 -0.54 -2.78 3.29
C VAL A 71 -0.41 -1.53 2.41
N ASN A 72 0.57 -1.51 1.49
CA ASN A 72 0.79 -0.36 0.61
C ASN A 72 -0.38 -0.20 -0.37
N TYR A 73 -0.88 -1.30 -0.94
CA TYR A 73 -2.04 -1.28 -1.83
C TYR A 73 -3.30 -0.78 -1.11
N VAL A 74 -3.52 -1.22 0.12
CA VAL A 74 -4.64 -0.74 0.93
C VAL A 74 -4.48 0.75 1.21
N LEU A 75 -3.28 1.20 1.56
CA LEU A 75 -3.01 2.63 1.77
C LEU A 75 -3.26 3.44 0.49
N TYR A 76 -2.78 2.99 -0.66
CA TYR A 76 -3.03 3.66 -1.94
C TYR A 76 -4.53 3.69 -2.29
N GLY A 77 -5.27 2.61 -2.01
CA GLY A 77 -6.71 2.57 -2.19
C GLY A 77 -7.42 3.61 -1.31
N ILE A 78 -7.08 3.68 -0.03
CA ILE A 78 -7.63 4.66 0.91
C ILE A 78 -7.27 6.09 0.46
N THR A 79 -6.00 6.33 0.14
CA THR A 79 -5.50 7.63 -0.35
C THR A 79 -6.23 8.05 -1.63
N TYR A 80 -6.49 7.13 -2.56
CA TYR A 80 -7.25 7.39 -3.78
C TYR A 80 -8.72 7.76 -3.50
N LEU A 81 -9.36 7.08 -2.53
CA LEU A 81 -10.74 7.34 -2.14
C LEU A 81 -10.91 8.69 -1.44
N VAL A 82 -9.95 9.07 -0.59
CA VAL A 82 -10.02 10.28 0.24
C VAL A 82 -9.53 11.52 -0.52
N ASN A 83 -8.57 11.39 -1.44
CA ASN A 83 -8.01 12.53 -2.12
C ASN A 83 -8.97 13.16 -3.14
N PRO A 84 -9.12 14.50 -3.14
CA PRO A 84 -9.92 15.19 -4.13
C PRO A 84 -9.27 15.09 -5.51
N LYS A 85 -10.04 14.65 -6.51
CA LYS A 85 -9.60 14.59 -7.91
C LYS A 85 -9.60 16.00 -8.50
N ARG A 86 -8.47 16.69 -8.42
CA ARG A 86 -8.29 17.99 -9.08
C ARG A 86 -8.00 17.79 -10.55
N TYR A 87 -9.00 18.01 -11.39
CA TYR A 87 -8.81 18.13 -12.83
C TYR A 87 -8.45 19.58 -13.14
N ILE A 88 -7.19 19.81 -13.48
CA ILE A 88 -6.74 21.12 -13.97
C ILE A 88 -6.69 21.01 -15.49
N PHE A 89 -7.60 21.69 -16.16
CA PHE A 89 -7.50 21.91 -17.59
C PHE A 89 -6.42 22.98 -17.82
N LYS A 90 -5.29 22.58 -18.39
CA LYS A 90 -4.26 23.51 -18.86
C LYS A 90 -4.51 23.73 -20.35
N LYS A 91 -5.02 24.91 -20.70
CA LYS A 91 -5.06 25.32 -22.10
C LYS A 91 -3.61 25.54 -22.53
N GLU A 92 -3.15 24.85 -23.57
CA GLU A 92 -1.88 25.20 -24.23
C GLU A 92 -1.98 26.66 -24.66
N GLU A 93 -1.07 27.49 -24.15
CA GLU A 93 -1.03 28.90 -24.52
C GLU A 93 -0.66 28.98 -26.00
N GLU A 94 -1.33 29.86 -26.76
CA GLU A 94 -1.09 30.06 -28.20
C GLU A 94 0.38 30.34 -28.54
N GLN A 95 1.18 30.77 -27.55
CA GLN A 95 2.61 31.03 -27.69
C GLN A 95 3.42 29.73 -27.87
N ASP A 96 3.12 28.66 -27.13
CA ASP A 96 3.76 27.35 -27.29
C ASP A 96 3.45 26.78 -28.69
N LEU A 97 2.20 26.90 -29.15
CA LEU A 97 1.78 26.43 -30.47
C LEU A 97 2.48 27.20 -31.60
N ARG A 98 2.68 28.52 -31.45
CA ARG A 98 3.43 29.34 -32.43
C ARG A 98 4.91 28.98 -32.46
N GLU A 99 5.53 28.73 -31.31
CA GLU A 99 6.95 28.37 -31.23
C GLU A 99 7.21 26.97 -31.84
N ILE A 100 6.28 26.02 -31.67
CA ILE A 100 6.33 24.69 -32.30
C ILE A 100 6.17 24.80 -33.82
N ILE A 101 5.22 25.60 -34.32
CA ILE A 101 4.99 25.78 -35.77
C ILE A 101 6.20 26.47 -36.45
N ILE A 102 6.76 27.50 -35.82
CA ILE A 102 7.93 28.23 -36.35
C ILE A 102 9.19 27.34 -36.36
N SER A 103 9.31 26.41 -35.42
CA SER A 103 10.44 25.47 -35.35
C SER A 103 10.35 24.34 -36.37
N ASP A 104 9.13 23.95 -36.77
CA ASP A 104 8.90 22.91 -37.78
C ASP A 104 9.07 23.46 -39.22
N ASP A 105 8.67 24.72 -39.46
CA ASP A 105 8.87 25.43 -40.74
C ASP A 105 10.35 25.77 -41.03
N ASN A 106 11.22 25.79 -40.02
CA ASN A 106 12.64 26.18 -40.16
C ASN A 106 13.60 24.97 -40.17
N LYS A 107 13.08 23.76 -40.39
CA LYS A 107 13.87 22.55 -40.54
C LYS A 107 14.32 22.38 -42.01
N PRO A 108 15.63 22.26 -42.30
CA PRO A 108 16.15 22.18 -43.67
C PRO A 108 15.77 20.86 -44.38
#